data_AF-U7UZL5-F1
#
_entry.id   AF-U7UZL5-F1
#
_cell.length_a   1.000
_cell.length_b   1.000
_cell.length_c   1.000
_cell.angle_alpha   90.00
_cell.angle_beta   90.00
_cell.angle_gamma   90.00
#
_symmetry.space_group_name_H-M   'P 1'
#
loop_
_entity.id
_entity.type
_entity.pdbx_description
1 polymer ?
#
loop_
_entity_poly.entity_id
_entity_poly.type
_entity_poly.pdbx_seq_one_letter_code
_entity_poly.pdbx_strand_id
1 'polypeptide(L)' 'MNKFYVENKEDLRVLIVNTARKKNISEAVIEKDYWVTFILDYLFNENKWKEYFTFKGGTSLSKCFGLIERFVL' A
#
# COMPACT_ATOMS: atom_id res chain seq x y z
N MET A 1 -2.53 -10.63 12.49
CA MET A 1 -1.14 -10.41 12.06
C MET A 1 -1.24 -9.84 10.67
N ASN A 2 -0.81 -8.59 10.49
CA ASN A 2 -1.03 -7.84 9.26
C ASN A 2 -0.44 -8.61 8.09
N LYS A 3 -1.23 -8.81 7.03
CA LYS A 3 -0.89 -9.70 5.91
C LYS A 3 0.38 -9.28 5.18
N PHE A 4 0.70 -7.98 5.23
CA PHE A 4 1.77 -7.37 4.46
C PHE A 4 3.00 -7.06 5.30
N TYR A 5 2.98 -7.30 6.62
CA TYR A 5 4.11 -6.97 7.47
C TYR A 5 5.35 -7.79 7.13
N VAL A 6 6.43 -7.10 6.77
CA VAL A 6 7.77 -7.68 6.68
C VAL A 6 8.58 -7.20 7.88
N GLU A 7 8.93 -8.13 8.78
CA GLU A 7 9.61 -7.81 10.04
C GLU A 7 11.05 -7.35 9.82
N ASN A 8 11.78 -8.02 8.92
CA ASN A 8 13.16 -7.68 8.62
C ASN A 8 13.22 -6.53 7.61
N LYS A 9 13.88 -5.44 8.01
CA LYS A 9 14.05 -4.24 7.17
C LYS A 9 14.82 -4.52 5.88
N GLU A 10 15.79 -5.43 5.90
CA GLU A 10 16.56 -5.74 4.69
C GLU A 10 15.79 -6.62 3.72
N ASP A 11 14.93 -7.52 4.21
CA ASP A 11 14.02 -8.26 3.35
C ASP A 11 13.03 -7.31 2.66
N LEU A 12 12.48 -6.34 3.42
CA LEU A 12 11.62 -5.31 2.85
C LEU A 12 12.35 -4.48 1.79
N ARG A 13 13.61 -4.08 2.07
CA ARG A 13 14.43 -3.33 1.12
C ARG A 13 14.67 -4.12 -0.17
N VAL A 14 15.01 -5.41 -0.06
CA VAL A 14 15.20 -6.30 -1.22
C VAL A 14 13.92 -6.40 -2.05
N LEU A 15 12.76 -6.53 -1.42
CA LEU A 15 11.45 -6.55 -2.09
C LEU A 15 11.16 -5.24 -2.84
N ILE A 16 11.41 -4.09 -2.20
CA ILE A 16 11.22 -2.77 -2.81
C ILE A 16 12.12 -2.61 -4.04
N VAL A 17 13.43 -2.86 -3.90
CA VAL A 17 14.41 -2.70 -4.99
C VAL A 17 14.10 -3.62 -6.17
N ASN A 18 13.80 -4.89 -5.90
CA ASN A 18 13.51 -5.86 -6.96
C ASN A 18 12.19 -5.53 -7.68
N THR A 19 11.17 -5.08 -6.94
CA THR A 19 9.87 -4.70 -7.52
C THR A 19 9.99 -3.43 -8.34
N ALA A 20 10.70 -2.41 -7.84
CA ALA A 20 10.99 -1.17 -8.54
C ALA A 20 11.66 -1.44 -9.90
N ARG A 21 12.72 -2.27 -9.89
CA ARG A 21 13.41 -2.71 -11.12
C ARG A 21 12.49 -3.47 -12.08
N LYS A 22 11.72 -4.45 -11.58
CA LYS A 22 10.82 -5.26 -12.41
C LYS A 22 9.67 -4.46 -13.03
N LYS A 23 9.18 -3.44 -12.32
CA LYS A 23 8.06 -2.59 -12.76
C LYS A 23 8.50 -1.33 -13.48
N ASN A 24 9.79 -1.03 -13.50
CA ASN A 24 10.34 0.24 -13.98
C ASN A 24 9.66 1.47 -13.31
N ILE A 25 9.51 1.38 -11.98
CA ILE A 25 8.91 2.42 -11.11
C ILE A 25 9.95 2.77 -10.05
N SER A 26 9.97 4.01 -9.55
CA SER A 26 10.93 4.42 -8.51
C SER A 26 10.73 3.65 -7.19
N GLU A 27 11.84 3.36 -6.50
CA GLU A 27 11.82 2.69 -5.19
C GLU A 27 10.93 3.42 -4.18
N ALA A 28 10.99 4.76 -4.16
CA ALA A 28 10.16 5.59 -3.28
C ALA A 28 8.65 5.41 -3.50
N VAL A 29 8.21 5.23 -4.75
CA VAL A 29 6.80 4.98 -5.07
C VAL A 29 6.37 3.58 -4.63
N ILE A 30 7.24 2.58 -4.82
CA ILE A 30 6.97 1.20 -4.35
C ILE A 30 6.91 1.15 -2.82
N GLU A 31 7.84 1.79 -2.13
CA GLU A 31 7.86 1.87 -0.67
C GLU A 31 6.60 2.54 -0.12
N LYS A 32 6.18 3.65 -0.75
CA LYS A 32 4.93 4.32 -0.38
C LYS A 32 3.72 3.42 -0.59
N ASP A 33 3.59 2.75 -1.74
CA ASP A 33 2.46 1.86 -2.04
C ASP A 33 2.39 0.69 -1.04
N TYR A 34 3.55 0.17 -0.61
CA TYR A 34 3.65 -0.82 0.46
C TYR A 34 3.07 -0.29 1.79
N TRP A 35 3.52 0.86 2.27
CA TRP A 35 3.06 1.42 3.55
C TRP A 35 1.59 1.82 3.54
N VAL A 36 1.10 2.37 2.42
CA VAL A 36 -0.32 2.67 2.25
C VAL A 36 -1.15 1.40 2.35
N THR A 37 -0.76 0.35 1.63
CA THR A 37 -1.48 -0.94 1.65
C THR A 37 -1.43 -1.58 3.05
N PHE A 38 -0.27 -1.55 3.71
CA PHE A 38 -0.09 -2.04 5.07
C PHE A 38 -1.03 -1.35 6.07
N ILE A 39 -1.08 -0.01 6.06
CA ILE A 39 -1.93 0.76 6.97
C ILE A 39 -3.41 0.52 6.67
N LEU A 40 -3.81 0.45 5.40
CA LEU A 40 -5.20 0.15 5.03
C LEU A 40 -5.62 -1.24 5.50
N ASP A 41 -4.77 -2.26 5.34
CA ASP A 41 -5.03 -3.61 5.86
C ASP A 41 -5.26 -3.57 7.37
N TYR A 42 -4.38 -2.90 8.11
CA TYR A 42 -4.55 -2.75 9.56
C TYR A 42 -5.86 -2.02 9.92
N LEU A 43 -6.12 -0.87 9.31
CA LEU A 43 -7.28 -0.03 9.63
C LEU A 43 -8.62 -0.72 9.36
N PHE A 44 -8.71 -1.53 8.32
CA PHE A 44 -9.98 -2.14 7.91
C PHE A 44 -10.13 -3.61 8.31
N ASN A 45 -9.05 -4.33 8.64
CA ASN A 45 -9.12 -5.74 9.03
C ASN A 45 -8.82 -6.00 10.52
N GLU A 46 -7.91 -5.25 11.14
CA GLU A 46 -7.46 -5.53 12.52
C GLU A 46 -7.92 -4.49 13.54
N ASN A 47 -8.12 -3.24 13.11
CA ASN A 47 -8.44 -2.14 13.99
C ASN A 47 -9.83 -2.29 14.64
N LYS A 48 -9.92 -2.06 15.96
CA LYS A 48 -11.19 -2.12 16.72
C LYS A 48 -12.25 -1.11 16.28
N TRP A 49 -11.86 -0.06 15.57
CA TRP A 49 -12.74 0.99 15.04
C TRP A 49 -12.94 0.88 13.53
N LYS A 50 -12.64 -0.26 12.89
CA LYS A 50 -12.77 -0.44 11.44
C LYS A 50 -14.12 0.02 10.85
N GLU A 51 -15.21 -0.17 11.59
CA GLU A 51 -16.57 0.24 11.19
C GLU A 51 -16.80 1.76 11.20
N TYR A 52 -15.89 2.53 11.81
CA TYR A 52 -15.96 3.98 11.89
C TYR A 52 -15.08 4.68 10.84
N PHE A 53 -14.32 3.92 10.05
CA PHE A 53 -13.47 4.48 9.00
C PHE A 53 -14.15 4.35 7.63
N THR A 54 -13.88 5.31 6.76
CA THR A 54 -14.26 5.24 5.34
C THR A 54 -13.05 5.61 4.49
N PHE A 55 -12.67 4.71 3.60
CA PHE A 55 -11.60 4.98 2.64
C PHE A 55 -12.15 5.77 1.44
N LYS A 56 -11.68 7.01 1.28
CA LYS A 56 -12.17 7.95 0.26
C LYS A 56 -11.01 8.65 -0.47
N GLY A 57 -11.34 9.40 -1.52
CA GLY A 57 -10.40 10.23 -2.27
C GLY A 57 -9.91 9.58 -3.57
N GLY A 58 -8.90 10.18 -4.20
CA GLY A 58 -8.38 9.73 -5.50
C GLY A 58 -7.85 8.30 -5.48
N THR A 59 -7.23 7.87 -4.37
CA THR A 59 -6.71 6.51 -4.22
C THR A 59 -7.81 5.47 -4.15
N SER A 60 -8.95 5.73 -3.50
CA SER A 60 -10.06 4.77 -3.50
C SER A 60 -10.72 4.69 -4.87
N LEU A 61 -10.86 5.82 -5.58
CA LEU A 61 -11.37 5.86 -6.95
C LEU A 61 -10.49 5.05 -7.92
N SER A 62 -9.17 5.14 -7.82
CA SER A 62 -8.26 4.39 -8.70
C SER A 62 -8.09 2.92 -8.28
N LYS A 63 -7.84 2.64 -6.99
CA LYS A 63 -7.46 1.30 -6.51
C LYS A 63 -8.65 0.39 -6.18
N CYS A 64 -9.79 0.94 -5.78
CA CYS A 64 -10.96 0.14 -5.39
C CYS A 64 -12.02 0.11 -6.49
N PHE A 65 -12.23 1.23 -7.20
CA PHE A 65 -13.28 1.35 -8.21
C PHE A 65 -12.79 1.37 -9.65
N GLY A 66 -11.47 1.55 -9.90
CA GLY A 66 -10.92 1.61 -11.26
C GLY A 66 -11.47 2.76 -12.11
N LEU A 67 -11.99 3.82 -11.48
CA LEU A 67 -12.69 4.90 -12.17
C LEU A 67 -11.75 5.97 -12.75
N ILE A 68 -10.51 6.03 -12.26
CA ILE A 68 -9.50 6.98 -12.74
C ILE A 68 -8.12 6.29 -12.82
N GLU A 69 -7.36 6.60 -13.88
CA GLU A 69 -5.97 6.22 -14.02
C GLU A 69 -5.05 7.35 -13.56
N ARG A 70 -4.96 7.54 -12.25
CA ARG A 70 -3.99 8.45 -11.64
C ARG A 70 -3.10 7.69 -10.67
N PHE A 71 -1.79 7.75 -10.92
CA PHE A 71 -0.80 7.43 -9.89
C PHE A 71 -0.85 8.55 -8.86
N VAL A 72 -1.32 8.22 -7.65
CA VAL A 72 -1.14 9.10 -6.50
C VAL A 72 0.31 8.91 -6.06
N LEU A 73 1.21 9.71 -6.64
CA LEU A 73 2.61 9.85 -6.23
C LEU A 73 2.69 10.06 -4.73
#